data_AF-A0A6J8AF92-F1
#
_entry.id   AF-A0A6J8AF92-F1
#
_cell.length_a   1.000
_cell.length_b   1.000
_cell.length_c   1.000
_cell.angle_alpha   90.00
_cell.angle_beta   90.00
_cell.angle_gamma   90.00
#
_symmetry.space_group_name_H-M   'P 1'
#
loop_
_entity.id
_entity.type
_entity.pdbx_description
1 polymer ?
#
loop_
_entity_poly.entity_id
_entity_poly.type
_entity_poly.pdbx_seq_one_letter_code
_entity_poly.pdbx_strand_id
1 'polypeptide(L)'
;MLCKNIPLFHEVNALPILLDIQRLNDGEGIESTMKRKNAKYHNLCRIKFNDTKLEQAQKRHMSPMPSGSRVNLYTTKKAKKRQTEAESSCTQEENMMKEIALAELVKYIFETQRNSEELFRLADLATQLGFSSAQVHSTRLKDKLLQKMPELEAHTKGRDVLLMFEKDIGPAVAFACDYNDTMHMAKTAEMIRCQLATKKTTFSGSLVSEDIDDSIPPYFVTVGENDRAWTCY
;
A
#
# COMPACT_ATOMS: atom_id res chain seq x y z
N MET A 1 12.79 28.17 -12.11
CA MET A 1 11.53 27.88 -11.38
C MET A 1 11.75 27.92 -9.88
N LEU A 2 12.58 27.03 -9.30
CA LEU A 2 12.81 27.03 -7.86
C LEU A 2 13.35 28.36 -7.28
N CYS A 3 14.38 28.94 -7.89
CA CYS A 3 14.96 30.20 -7.42
C CYS A 3 13.94 31.36 -7.38
N LYS A 4 12.92 31.29 -8.25
CA LYS A 4 11.85 32.28 -8.34
C LYS A 4 10.78 32.03 -7.28
N ASN A 5 10.43 30.76 -7.03
CA ASN A 5 9.33 30.42 -6.14
C ASN A 5 9.72 30.41 -4.66
N ILE A 6 10.96 30.04 -4.32
CA ILE A 6 11.46 30.05 -2.93
C ILE A 6 11.19 31.39 -2.21
N PRO A 7 11.59 32.57 -2.75
CA PRO A 7 11.30 33.84 -2.09
C PRO A 7 9.79 34.10 -1.99
N LEU A 8 9.00 33.77 -3.02
CA LEU A 8 7.56 33.97 -3.03
C LEU A 8 6.83 33.09 -1.99
N PHE A 9 7.31 31.87 -1.74
CA PHE A 9 6.78 31.02 -0.66
C PHE A 9 7.13 31.53 0.74
N HIS A 10 8.25 32.23 0.88
CA HIS A 10 8.66 32.86 2.14
C HIS A 10 7.82 34.08 2.46
N GLU A 11 7.56 34.92 1.47
CA GLU A 11 6.68 36.10 1.62
C GLU A 11 5.29 35.72 2.16
N VAL A 12 4.76 34.56 1.75
CA VAL A 12 3.47 34.05 2.24
C VAL A 12 3.57 33.14 3.47
N ASN A 13 4.76 33.07 4.11
CA ASN A 13 5.05 32.23 5.27
C ASN A 13 4.63 30.75 5.10
N ALA A 14 4.76 30.21 3.89
CA ALA A 14 4.29 28.86 3.53
C ALA A 14 5.39 27.98 2.94
N LEU A 15 6.63 28.11 3.43
CA LEU A 15 7.76 27.31 2.96
C LEU A 15 7.50 25.79 3.18
N PRO A 16 7.54 24.95 2.13
CA PRO A 16 7.28 23.51 2.24
C PRO A 16 8.34 22.72 3.04
N ILE A 17 9.49 23.34 3.30
CA ILE A 17 10.62 22.81 4.07
C ILE A 17 11.21 23.96 4.89
N LEU A 18 11.77 23.66 6.06
CA LEU A 18 12.54 24.63 6.83
C LEU A 18 13.79 25.00 6.02
N LEU A 19 13.83 26.23 5.54
CA LEU A 19 14.90 26.73 4.69
C LEU A 19 15.23 28.16 5.11
N ASP A 20 16.50 28.40 5.43
CA ASP A 20 17.02 29.74 5.68
C ASP A 20 17.41 30.38 4.34
N ILE A 21 16.70 31.44 3.98
CA ILE A 21 16.85 32.13 2.70
C ILE A 21 18.03 33.09 2.71
N GLN A 22 18.42 33.60 3.88
CA GLN A 22 19.56 34.51 3.99
C GLN A 22 20.86 33.79 3.61
N ARG A 23 21.00 32.51 3.99
CA ARG A 23 22.14 31.66 3.58
C ARG A 23 22.17 31.35 2.09
N LEU A 24 21.05 31.54 1.39
CA LEU A 24 20.90 31.23 -0.02
C LEU A 24 21.14 32.45 -0.92
N ASN A 25 21.29 33.64 -0.32
CA ASN A 25 21.51 34.89 -1.01
C ASN A 25 22.86 35.49 -0.58
N ASP A 26 23.88 35.40 -1.44
CA ASP A 26 25.19 36.02 -1.18
C ASP A 26 25.19 37.56 -1.43
N GLY A 27 24.02 38.20 -1.58
CA GLY A 27 23.85 39.64 -1.80
C GLY A 27 23.48 40.05 -3.24
N GLU A 28 23.72 39.17 -4.23
CA GLU A 28 23.39 39.40 -5.65
C GLU A 28 22.07 38.76 -6.09
N GLY A 29 21.31 38.20 -5.13
CA GLY A 29 20.09 37.45 -5.36
C GLY A 29 20.28 35.93 -5.34
N ILE A 30 19.21 35.22 -4.98
CA ILE A 30 19.19 33.76 -4.83
C ILE A 30 19.47 33.07 -6.16
N GLU A 31 18.87 33.55 -7.26
CA GLU A 31 19.07 32.96 -8.59
C GLU A 31 20.52 33.06 -9.04
N SER A 32 21.14 34.23 -8.88
CA SER A 32 22.55 34.49 -9.21
C SER A 32 23.48 33.61 -8.37
N THR A 33 23.22 33.53 -7.06
CA THR A 33 23.98 32.70 -6.12
C THR A 33 23.90 31.21 -6.47
N MET A 34 22.71 30.71 -6.78
CA MET A 34 22.49 29.31 -7.16
C MET A 34 23.15 28.95 -8.49
N LYS A 35 23.12 29.84 -9.48
CA LYS A 35 23.83 29.64 -10.75
C LYS A 35 25.34 29.60 -10.53
N ARG A 36 25.89 30.55 -9.78
CA ARG A 36 27.33 30.63 -9.48
C ARG A 36 27.85 29.38 -8.77
N LYS A 37 27.08 28.87 -7.79
CA LYS A 37 27.41 27.65 -7.04
C LYS A 37 27.05 26.35 -7.76
N ASN A 38 26.64 26.40 -9.04
CA ASN A 38 26.21 25.25 -9.84
C ASN A 38 25.17 24.37 -9.10
N ALA A 39 24.25 24.99 -8.38
CA ALA A 39 23.29 24.29 -7.53
C ALA A 39 22.35 23.42 -8.37
N LYS A 40 22.17 22.17 -7.94
CA LYS A 40 21.21 21.21 -8.52
C LYS A 40 20.01 21.04 -7.59
N TYR A 41 18.85 20.77 -8.18
CA TYR A 41 17.63 20.52 -7.42
C TYR A 41 17.25 19.04 -7.47
N HIS A 42 16.78 18.52 -6.34
CA HIS A 42 16.13 17.22 -6.29
C HIS A 42 14.75 17.29 -6.97
N ASN A 43 14.27 16.15 -7.48
CA ASN A 43 12.93 16.06 -8.07
C ASN A 43 11.84 16.43 -7.04
N LEU A 44 12.02 16.04 -5.77
CA LEU A 44 11.13 16.42 -4.68
C LEU A 44 11.07 17.93 -4.44
N CYS A 45 12.20 18.62 -4.54
CA CYS A 45 12.26 20.08 -4.41
C CYS A 45 11.44 20.74 -5.54
N ARG A 46 11.56 20.25 -6.79
CA ARG A 46 10.75 20.69 -7.92
C ARG A 46 9.25 20.49 -7.68
N ILE A 47 8.85 19.35 -7.11
CA ILE A 47 7.45 19.06 -6.81
C ILE A 47 6.92 19.97 -5.71
N LYS A 48 7.72 20.25 -4.68
CA LYS A 48 7.32 21.08 -3.53
C LYS A 48 7.18 22.57 -3.88
N PHE A 49 8.12 23.11 -4.67
CA PHE A 49 8.17 24.53 -5.02
C PHE A 49 7.63 24.82 -6.43
N ASN A 50 6.57 24.12 -6.86
CA ASN A 50 5.96 24.37 -8.16
C ASN A 50 4.99 25.57 -8.15
N ASP A 51 4.65 26.08 -9.33
CA ASP A 51 3.82 27.28 -9.49
C ASP A 51 2.40 27.07 -8.96
N THR A 52 1.80 25.89 -9.22
CA THR A 52 0.45 25.58 -8.75
C THR A 52 0.34 25.56 -7.22
N LYS A 53 1.40 25.14 -6.52
CA LYS A 53 1.49 25.15 -5.06
C LYS A 53 1.70 26.55 -4.54
N LEU A 54 2.43 27.39 -5.27
CA LEU A 54 2.63 28.79 -4.92
C LEU A 54 1.32 29.57 -5.00
N GLU A 55 0.58 29.42 -6.10
CA GLU A 55 -0.75 30.04 -6.25
C GLU A 55 -1.72 29.62 -5.14
N GLN A 56 -1.67 28.35 -4.72
CA GLN A 56 -2.48 27.86 -3.60
C GLN A 56 -2.07 28.49 -2.27
N ALA A 57 -0.77 28.63 -2.01
CA ALA A 57 -0.26 29.27 -0.82
C ALA A 57 -0.66 30.76 -0.78
N GLN A 58 -0.52 31.48 -1.90
CA GLN A 58 -0.96 32.86 -2.05
C GLN A 58 -2.47 33.02 -1.81
N LYS A 59 -3.30 32.13 -2.38
CA LYS A 59 -4.76 32.14 -2.14
C LYS A 59 -5.13 31.95 -0.67
N ARG A 60 -4.38 31.11 0.07
CA ARG A 60 -4.58 30.91 1.51
C ARG A 60 -4.13 32.13 2.32
N HIS A 61 -3.06 32.79 1.89
CA HIS A 61 -2.57 34.01 2.53
C HIS A 61 -3.54 35.19 2.36
N MET A 62 -4.15 35.34 1.18
CA MET A 62 -5.10 36.42 0.88
C MET A 62 -6.52 36.18 1.43
N SER A 63 -6.84 34.97 1.91
CA SER A 63 -8.14 34.63 2.49
C SER A 63 -7.95 34.03 3.90
N PRO A 64 -7.79 34.86 4.94
CA PRO A 64 -7.76 34.38 6.30
C PRO A 64 -9.17 33.89 6.69
N MET A 65 -9.40 32.58 6.65
CA MET A 65 -10.56 31.92 7.25
C MET A 65 -10.21 31.44 8.67
N PRO A 66 -11.19 31.44 9.59
CA PRO A 66 -10.95 31.34 11.03
C PRO A 66 -10.46 29.95 11.44
N SER A 67 -9.74 29.93 12.56
CA SER A 67 -9.21 28.74 13.23
C SER A 67 -10.30 27.69 13.47
N GLY A 68 -10.31 26.63 12.67
CA GLY A 68 -11.20 25.50 12.86
C GLY A 68 -10.94 24.38 11.86
N SER A 69 -10.33 23.30 12.34
CA SER A 69 -10.33 21.96 11.76
C SER A 69 -9.82 21.80 10.32
N ARG A 70 -8.58 21.33 10.19
CA ARG A 70 -7.98 20.84 8.94
C ARG A 70 -8.66 19.52 8.53
N VAL A 71 -9.86 19.60 7.98
CA VAL A 71 -10.39 18.52 7.14
C VAL A 71 -10.08 18.87 5.70
N ASN A 72 -9.36 17.97 5.03
CA ASN A 72 -8.85 18.09 3.68
C ASN A 72 -10.02 18.08 2.66
N LEU A 73 -10.75 19.20 2.56
CA LEU A 73 -11.95 19.33 1.72
C LEU A 73 -11.67 19.61 0.23
N TYR A 74 -10.47 19.31 -0.27
CA TYR A 74 -10.06 19.63 -1.65
C TYR A 74 -10.10 18.44 -2.62
N THR A 75 -10.49 17.24 -2.18
CA THR A 75 -10.62 16.07 -3.07
C THR A 75 -12.04 15.87 -3.60
N THR A 76 -13.08 16.39 -2.94
CA THR A 76 -14.48 16.12 -3.30
C THR A 76 -15.02 16.97 -4.45
N LYS A 77 -14.61 18.24 -4.58
CA LYS A 77 -15.13 19.13 -5.65
C LYS A 77 -14.51 18.88 -7.03
N LYS A 78 -13.23 18.48 -7.09
CA LYS A 78 -12.58 18.08 -8.36
C LYS A 78 -12.93 16.65 -8.79
N ALA A 79 -13.24 15.76 -7.86
CA ALA A 79 -13.80 14.44 -8.17
C ALA A 79 -15.21 14.57 -8.78
N LYS A 80 -16.08 15.43 -8.23
CA LYS A 80 -17.41 15.69 -8.82
C LYS A 80 -17.35 16.34 -10.20
N LYS A 81 -16.49 17.35 -10.41
CA LYS A 81 -16.39 18.03 -11.72
C LYS A 81 -15.79 17.14 -12.82
N ARG A 82 -14.82 16.27 -12.47
CA ARG A 82 -14.27 15.27 -13.41
C ARG A 82 -15.21 14.10 -13.68
N GLN A 83 -16.11 13.75 -12.76
CA GLN A 83 -17.16 12.76 -13.02
C GLN A 83 -18.21 13.31 -14.00
N THR A 84 -18.64 14.57 -13.85
CA THR A 84 -19.64 15.17 -14.77
C THR A 84 -19.12 15.45 -16.18
N GLU A 85 -17.81 15.66 -16.36
CA GLU A 85 -17.23 15.96 -17.68
C GLU A 85 -16.61 14.71 -18.37
N ALA A 86 -16.48 13.57 -17.67
CA ALA A 86 -15.98 12.31 -18.25
C ALA A 86 -17.03 11.19 -18.34
N GLU A 87 -18.24 11.38 -17.80
CA GLU A 87 -19.38 10.45 -17.96
C GLU A 87 -20.37 10.89 -19.06
N SER A 88 -20.00 11.85 -19.92
CA SER A 88 -20.82 12.23 -21.08
C SER A 88 -20.40 11.50 -22.36
N SER A 89 -20.51 10.17 -22.35
CA SER A 89 -20.93 9.35 -23.52
C SER A 89 -21.07 7.85 -23.18
N CYS A 90 -21.42 7.46 -21.96
CA CYS A 90 -21.62 6.03 -21.67
C CYS A 90 -23.07 5.65 -21.95
N THR A 91 -23.32 4.87 -23.01
CA THR A 91 -24.66 4.34 -23.31
C THR A 91 -25.10 3.32 -22.25
N GLN A 92 -26.41 3.10 -22.08
CA GLN A 92 -26.92 2.04 -21.19
C GLN A 92 -26.36 0.66 -21.55
N GLU A 93 -26.10 0.44 -22.83
CA GLU A 93 -25.50 -0.79 -23.37
C GLU A 93 -24.08 -1.02 -22.86
N GLU A 94 -23.23 0.00 -22.79
CA GLU A 94 -21.88 -0.11 -22.24
C GLU A 94 -21.86 -0.47 -20.76
N ASN A 95 -22.83 0.05 -19.99
CA ASN A 95 -22.96 -0.30 -18.57
C ASN A 95 -23.43 -1.75 -18.40
N MET A 96 -24.36 -2.19 -19.23
CA MET A 96 -24.84 -3.58 -19.23
C MET A 96 -23.70 -4.55 -19.58
N MET A 97 -22.88 -4.24 -20.60
CA MET A 97 -21.70 -5.03 -20.95
C MET A 97 -20.67 -5.09 -19.82
N LYS A 98 -20.44 -3.97 -19.11
CA LYS A 98 -19.53 -3.93 -17.95
C LYS A 98 -20.04 -4.79 -16.78
N GLU A 99 -21.36 -4.86 -16.58
CA GLU A 99 -21.96 -5.71 -15.54
C GLU A 99 -21.91 -7.20 -15.90
N ILE A 100 -22.16 -7.54 -17.16
CA ILE A 100 -22.04 -8.91 -17.67
C ILE A 100 -20.59 -9.39 -17.53
N ALA A 101 -19.61 -8.60 -17.97
CA ALA A 101 -18.20 -8.92 -17.84
C ALA A 101 -17.77 -9.09 -16.37
N LEU A 102 -18.32 -8.27 -15.45
CA LEU A 102 -18.06 -8.43 -14.01
C LEU A 102 -18.67 -9.73 -13.47
N ALA A 103 -19.88 -10.09 -13.88
CA ALA A 103 -20.53 -11.32 -13.45
C ALA A 103 -19.78 -12.56 -13.95
N GLU A 104 -19.30 -12.52 -15.20
CA GLU A 104 -18.45 -13.57 -15.77
C GLU A 104 -17.12 -13.68 -15.03
N LEU A 105 -16.50 -12.55 -14.65
CA LEU A 105 -15.28 -12.55 -13.84
C LEU A 105 -15.48 -13.20 -12.48
N VAL A 106 -16.56 -12.82 -11.79
CA VAL A 106 -16.92 -13.40 -10.48
C VAL A 106 -17.10 -14.91 -10.62
N LYS A 107 -17.82 -15.35 -11.65
CA LYS A 107 -18.00 -16.77 -11.96
C LYS A 107 -16.66 -17.47 -12.18
N TYR A 108 -15.77 -16.90 -12.99
CA TYR A 108 -14.44 -17.45 -13.25
C TYR A 108 -13.61 -17.61 -11.96
N ILE A 109 -13.60 -16.59 -11.09
CA ILE A 109 -12.87 -16.63 -9.81
C ILE A 109 -13.43 -17.76 -8.91
N PHE A 110 -14.76 -17.92 -8.86
CA PHE A 110 -15.38 -19.01 -8.09
C PHE A 110 -15.10 -20.39 -8.68
N GLU A 111 -15.06 -20.52 -10.01
CA GLU A 111 -14.75 -21.79 -10.67
C GLU A 111 -13.28 -22.18 -10.53
N THR A 112 -12.36 -21.21 -10.54
CA THR A 112 -10.93 -21.46 -10.34
C THR A 112 -10.58 -21.75 -8.88
N GLN A 113 -11.28 -21.13 -7.92
CA GLN A 113 -11.20 -21.49 -6.51
C GLN A 113 -11.48 -22.98 -6.26
N ARG A 114 -12.48 -23.56 -6.96
CA ARG A 114 -12.79 -25.00 -6.85
C ARG A 114 -11.70 -25.91 -7.41
N ASN A 115 -10.85 -25.39 -8.29
CA ASN A 115 -9.97 -26.17 -9.15
C ASN A 115 -8.47 -26.04 -8.85
N SER A 116 -8.06 -25.30 -7.80
CA SER A 116 -6.71 -25.25 -7.18
C SER A 116 -5.96 -23.90 -7.23
N GLU A 117 -6.52 -22.82 -7.81
CA GLU A 117 -5.88 -21.49 -7.75
C GLU A 117 -6.60 -20.58 -6.74
N GLU A 118 -5.95 -20.33 -5.60
CA GLU A 118 -6.44 -19.46 -4.52
C GLU A 118 -5.96 -18.00 -4.66
N LEU A 119 -5.07 -17.73 -5.63
CA LEU A 119 -4.36 -16.47 -5.77
C LEU A 119 -4.55 -15.83 -7.15
N PHE A 120 -5.14 -14.64 -7.18
CA PHE A 120 -5.39 -13.91 -8.42
C PHE A 120 -4.62 -12.59 -8.43
N ARG A 121 -3.81 -12.37 -9.47
CA ARG A 121 -3.27 -11.02 -9.72
C ARG A 121 -4.32 -10.19 -10.43
N LEU A 122 -4.55 -8.99 -9.96
CA LEU A 122 -5.52 -8.08 -10.56
C LEU A 122 -5.16 -7.70 -12.01
N ALA A 123 -3.87 -7.68 -12.35
CA ALA A 123 -3.40 -7.47 -13.71
C ALA A 123 -3.81 -8.62 -14.63
N ASP A 124 -3.70 -9.86 -14.15
CA ASP A 124 -4.01 -11.06 -14.93
C ASP A 124 -5.52 -11.18 -15.14
N LEU A 125 -6.33 -10.87 -14.12
CA LEU A 125 -7.78 -10.80 -14.23
C LEU A 125 -8.23 -9.75 -15.27
N ALA A 126 -7.56 -8.60 -15.35
CA ALA A 126 -7.86 -7.60 -16.37
C ALA A 126 -7.58 -8.12 -17.79
N THR A 127 -6.50 -8.90 -17.96
CA THR A 127 -6.17 -9.52 -19.26
C THR A 127 -7.10 -10.66 -19.65
N GLN A 128 -7.60 -11.44 -18.69
CA GLN A 128 -8.54 -12.53 -18.95
C GLN A 128 -9.90 -12.05 -19.47
N LEU A 129 -10.27 -10.80 -19.17
CA LEU A 129 -11.45 -10.15 -19.73
C LEU A 129 -11.27 -9.63 -21.17
N GLY A 130 -10.12 -9.88 -21.80
CA GLY A 130 -9.81 -9.36 -23.13
C GLY A 130 -9.53 -7.86 -23.18
N PHE A 131 -9.41 -7.20 -22.01
CA PHE A 131 -9.05 -5.79 -21.93
C PHE A 131 -7.55 -5.63 -21.72
N SER A 132 -6.98 -4.59 -22.34
CA SER A 132 -5.62 -4.17 -22.01
C SER A 132 -5.59 -3.56 -20.60
N SER A 133 -4.56 -3.86 -19.80
CA SER A 133 -4.39 -3.34 -18.43
C SER A 133 -4.42 -1.79 -18.34
N ALA A 134 -4.18 -1.09 -19.45
CA ALA A 134 -4.28 0.37 -19.57
C ALA A 134 -5.72 0.91 -19.63
N GLN A 135 -6.71 0.10 -20.02
CA GLN A 135 -8.12 0.50 -20.13
C GLN A 135 -8.90 0.29 -18.83
N VAL A 136 -8.42 -0.58 -17.94
CA VAL A 136 -9.13 -0.95 -16.73
C VAL A 136 -8.58 -0.17 -15.53
N HIS A 137 -9.44 0.60 -14.87
CA HIS A 137 -9.07 1.26 -13.62
C HIS A 137 -8.98 0.20 -12.50
N SER A 138 -7.79 -0.34 -12.27
CA SER A 138 -7.51 -1.43 -11.33
C SER A 138 -8.13 -1.20 -9.95
N THR A 139 -8.02 0.01 -9.38
CA THR A 139 -8.64 0.32 -8.09
C THR A 139 -10.16 0.13 -8.11
N ARG A 140 -10.83 0.52 -9.20
CA ARG A 140 -12.30 0.47 -9.30
C ARG A 140 -12.78 -0.95 -9.57
N LEU A 141 -12.00 -1.73 -10.33
CA LEU A 141 -12.25 -3.17 -10.52
C LEU A 141 -12.10 -3.92 -9.19
N LYS A 142 -11.01 -3.68 -8.47
CA LYS A 142 -10.77 -4.25 -7.13
C LYS A 142 -11.93 -3.94 -6.19
N ASP A 143 -12.32 -2.67 -6.07
CA ASP A 143 -13.40 -2.27 -5.15
C ASP A 143 -14.75 -2.92 -5.53
N LYS A 144 -15.05 -3.06 -6.83
CA LYS A 144 -16.26 -3.77 -7.30
C LYS A 144 -16.22 -5.27 -7.01
N LEU A 145 -15.06 -5.92 -7.15
CA LEU A 145 -14.91 -7.34 -6.85
C LEU A 145 -15.11 -7.61 -5.36
N LEU A 146 -14.45 -6.83 -4.50
CA LEU A 146 -14.60 -6.93 -3.05
C LEU A 146 -16.04 -6.66 -2.59
N GLN A 147 -16.76 -5.74 -3.26
CA GLN A 147 -18.18 -5.50 -2.97
C GLN A 147 -19.07 -6.71 -3.31
N LYS A 148 -18.76 -7.43 -4.39
CA LYS A 148 -19.54 -8.60 -4.84
C LYS A 148 -19.12 -9.90 -4.14
N MET A 149 -17.88 -9.96 -3.67
CA MET A 149 -17.26 -11.13 -3.04
C MET A 149 -16.56 -10.70 -1.74
N PRO A 150 -17.29 -10.65 -0.61
CA PRO A 150 -16.72 -10.19 0.66
C PRO A 150 -15.69 -11.15 1.26
N GLU A 151 -15.70 -12.42 0.85
CA GLU A 151 -14.72 -13.44 1.28
C GLU A 151 -13.35 -13.26 0.62
N LEU A 152 -13.24 -12.36 -0.36
CA LEU A 152 -12.02 -12.05 -1.09
C LEU A 152 -11.31 -10.87 -0.40
N GLU A 153 -10.02 -11.03 -0.15
CA GLU A 153 -9.14 -10.03 0.44
C GLU A 153 -8.13 -9.52 -0.58
N ALA A 154 -7.89 -8.21 -0.56
CA ALA A 154 -6.92 -7.56 -1.44
C ALA A 154 -5.61 -7.24 -0.71
N HIS A 155 -4.51 -7.78 -1.21
CA HIS A 155 -3.17 -7.56 -0.70
C HIS A 155 -2.33 -6.76 -1.69
N THR A 156 -1.77 -5.63 -1.26
CA THR A 156 -0.99 -4.74 -2.14
C THR A 156 0.50 -4.80 -1.82
N LYS A 157 1.34 -5.10 -2.82
CA LYS A 157 2.80 -4.99 -2.74
C LYS A 157 3.31 -4.13 -3.89
N GLY A 158 3.67 -2.88 -3.58
CA GLY A 158 4.10 -1.92 -4.59
C GLY A 158 2.97 -1.58 -5.57
N ARG A 159 3.14 -1.95 -6.85
CA ARG A 159 2.13 -1.73 -7.91
C ARG A 159 1.20 -2.91 -8.12
N ASP A 160 1.54 -4.06 -7.55
CA ASP A 160 0.78 -5.28 -7.74
C ASP A 160 -0.28 -5.43 -6.65
N VAL A 161 -1.47 -5.80 -7.09
CA VAL A 161 -2.62 -6.10 -6.24
C VAL A 161 -2.96 -7.56 -6.42
N LEU A 162 -2.88 -8.33 -5.35
CA LEU A 162 -3.35 -9.70 -5.28
C LEU A 162 -4.71 -9.76 -4.61
N LEU A 163 -5.52 -10.70 -5.06
CA LEU A 163 -6.81 -11.06 -4.51
C LEU A 163 -6.74 -12.53 -4.10
N MET A 164 -7.16 -12.84 -2.88
CA MET A 164 -7.17 -14.20 -2.33
C MET A 164 -8.31 -14.34 -1.32
N PHE A 165 -8.75 -15.57 -1.03
CA PHE A 165 -9.80 -15.77 -0.05
C PHE A 165 -9.24 -15.71 1.38
N GLU A 166 -10.03 -15.18 2.33
CA GLU A 166 -9.65 -15.00 3.74
C GLU A 166 -9.12 -16.29 4.41
N LYS A 167 -9.54 -17.46 3.92
CA LYS A 167 -9.15 -18.76 4.47
C LYS A 167 -7.69 -19.15 4.16
N ASP A 168 -7.04 -18.48 3.21
CA ASP A 168 -5.78 -18.93 2.63
C ASP A 168 -4.62 -17.96 2.92
N ILE A 169 -4.05 -18.06 4.14
CA ILE A 169 -2.93 -17.21 4.60
C ILE A 169 -1.61 -17.59 3.91
N GLY A 170 -1.46 -18.83 3.43
CA GLY A 170 -0.23 -19.36 2.82
C GLY A 170 0.23 -18.56 1.59
N PRO A 171 -0.62 -18.38 0.58
CA PRO A 171 -0.33 -17.52 -0.58
C PRO A 171 -0.07 -16.05 -0.21
N ALA A 172 -0.75 -15.51 0.83
CA ALA A 172 -0.51 -14.17 1.35
C ALA A 172 0.92 -14.01 1.90
N VAL A 173 1.36 -14.99 2.69
CA VAL A 173 2.71 -15.05 3.25
C VAL A 173 3.75 -15.26 2.15
N ALA A 174 3.49 -16.14 1.18
CA ALA A 174 4.36 -16.35 0.04
C ALA A 174 4.53 -15.10 -0.84
N PHE A 175 3.48 -14.28 -0.98
CA PHE A 175 3.55 -12.99 -1.66
C PHE A 175 4.21 -11.90 -0.83
N ALA A 176 3.98 -11.87 0.48
CA ALA A 176 4.59 -10.92 1.40
C ALA A 176 6.12 -11.11 1.45
N CYS A 177 6.57 -12.37 1.52
CA CYS A 177 7.97 -12.73 1.39
C CYS A 177 8.46 -12.52 -0.05
N ASP A 178 9.72 -12.18 -0.24
CA ASP A 178 10.31 -12.26 -1.57
C ASP A 178 10.43 -13.75 -1.96
N TYR A 179 10.09 -14.11 -3.20
CA TYR A 179 10.09 -15.53 -3.64
C TYR A 179 11.46 -16.19 -3.40
N ASN A 180 12.52 -15.40 -3.56
CA ASN A 180 13.89 -15.84 -3.28
C ASN A 180 14.11 -16.12 -1.80
N ASP A 181 13.63 -15.28 -0.88
CA ASP A 181 13.84 -15.46 0.56
C ASP A 181 13.13 -16.73 1.06
N THR A 182 11.89 -16.97 0.64
CA THR A 182 11.16 -18.18 1.00
C THR A 182 11.82 -19.45 0.46
N MET A 183 12.26 -19.43 -0.81
CA MET A 183 12.97 -20.55 -1.40
C MET A 183 14.32 -20.81 -0.73
N HIS A 184 15.03 -19.76 -0.34
CA HIS A 184 16.31 -19.86 0.37
C HIS A 184 16.08 -20.41 1.77
N MET A 185 15.08 -19.92 2.51
CA MET A 185 14.71 -20.45 3.83
C MET A 185 14.27 -21.90 3.76
N ALA A 186 13.45 -22.29 2.78
CA ALA A 186 13.01 -23.67 2.60
C ALA A 186 14.20 -24.60 2.33
N LYS A 187 15.11 -24.19 1.43
CA LYS A 187 16.32 -24.95 1.10
C LYS A 187 17.30 -25.00 2.27
N THR A 188 17.50 -23.90 2.99
CA THR A 188 18.33 -23.85 4.20
C THR A 188 17.74 -24.74 5.30
N ALA A 189 16.43 -24.69 5.53
CA ALA A 189 15.76 -25.55 6.50
C ALA A 189 15.87 -27.04 6.12
N GLU A 190 15.73 -27.36 4.84
CA GLU A 190 15.95 -28.73 4.33
C GLU A 190 17.39 -29.18 4.56
N MET A 191 18.38 -28.35 4.25
CA MET A 191 19.80 -28.64 4.52
C MET A 191 20.06 -28.86 6.02
N ILE A 192 19.49 -28.03 6.89
CA ILE A 192 19.60 -28.18 8.35
C ILE A 192 18.96 -29.50 8.80
N ARG A 193 17.75 -29.83 8.31
CA ARG A 193 17.08 -31.10 8.64
C ARG A 193 17.91 -32.31 8.20
N CYS A 194 18.47 -32.29 7.00
CA CYS A 194 19.36 -33.35 6.52
C CYS A 194 20.63 -33.47 7.37
N GLN A 195 21.22 -32.34 7.78
CA GLN A 195 22.39 -32.34 8.67
C GLN A 195 22.04 -32.85 10.08
N LEU A 196 20.88 -32.49 10.62
CA LEU A 196 20.41 -32.97 11.92
C LEU A 196 20.08 -34.46 11.89
N ALA A 197 19.48 -34.95 10.81
CA ALA A 197 19.13 -36.37 10.64
C ALA A 197 20.38 -37.26 10.50
N THR A 198 21.47 -36.74 9.92
CA THR A 198 22.71 -37.49 9.72
C THR A 198 23.67 -37.41 10.90
N LYS A 199 23.63 -36.33 11.68
CA LYS A 199 24.41 -36.20 12.91
C LYS A 199 23.70 -36.92 14.05
N LYS A 200 24.32 -37.98 14.59
CA LYS A 200 23.95 -38.57 15.89
C LYS A 200 24.21 -37.52 16.98
N THR A 201 23.20 -36.70 17.28
CA THR A 201 23.25 -35.79 18.41
C THR A 201 22.79 -36.57 19.64
N THR A 202 23.73 -36.93 20.51
CA THR A 202 23.39 -37.44 21.84
C THR A 202 23.15 -36.23 22.73
N PHE A 203 21.88 -35.95 23.02
CA PHE A 203 21.52 -34.97 24.04
C PHE A 203 21.93 -35.55 25.41
N SER A 204 22.97 -34.98 26.01
CA SER A 204 23.47 -35.36 27.34
C SER A 204 22.99 -34.41 28.44
N GLY A 205 22.07 -33.51 28.10
CA GLY A 205 21.45 -32.60 29.07
C GLY A 205 20.31 -33.30 29.81
N SER A 206 19.95 -32.73 30.96
CA SER A 206 18.69 -33.01 31.64
C SER A 206 17.76 -31.86 31.33
N LEU A 207 16.58 -32.12 30.77
CA LEU A 207 15.53 -31.10 30.66
C LEU A 207 14.87 -31.02 32.03
N VAL A 208 14.94 -29.85 32.67
CA VAL A 208 14.20 -29.57 33.90
C VAL A 208 12.78 -29.18 33.50
N SER A 209 11.78 -29.47 34.33
CA SER A 209 10.37 -29.16 34.02
C SER A 209 10.15 -27.67 33.69
N GLU A 210 10.91 -26.80 34.35
CA GLU A 210 10.87 -25.34 34.20
C GLU A 210 11.35 -24.87 32.81
N ASP A 211 12.22 -25.63 32.13
CA ASP A 211 12.74 -25.27 30.79
C ASP A 211 11.63 -25.26 29.73
N ILE A 212 10.59 -26.08 29.93
CA ILE A 212 9.43 -26.14 29.02
C ILE A 212 8.55 -24.90 29.24
N ASP A 213 8.29 -24.55 30.49
CA ASP A 213 7.44 -23.41 30.86
C ASP A 213 8.06 -22.08 30.42
N ASP A 214 9.39 -21.94 30.56
CA ASP A 214 10.13 -20.75 30.12
C ASP A 214 10.24 -20.62 28.59
N SER A 215 10.10 -21.73 27.86
CA SER A 215 10.12 -21.75 26.39
C SER A 215 8.79 -21.35 25.76
N ILE A 216 7.71 -21.31 26.56
CA ILE A 216 6.38 -20.91 26.11
C ILE A 216 6.27 -19.37 26.25
N PRO A 217 5.98 -18.62 25.17
CA PRO A 217 5.80 -17.19 25.26
C PRO A 217 4.75 -16.85 26.33
N PRO A 218 4.93 -15.79 27.15
CA PRO A 218 4.06 -15.50 28.31
C PRO A 218 2.56 -15.43 28.00
N TYR A 219 2.20 -15.11 26.75
CA TYR A 219 0.82 -15.09 26.28
C TYR A 219 0.13 -16.47 26.29
N PHE A 220 0.87 -17.56 26.14
CA PHE A 220 0.33 -18.92 26.09
C PHE A 220 0.30 -19.61 27.47
N VAL A 221 1.05 -19.10 28.45
CA VAL A 221 1.09 -19.65 29.82
C VAL A 221 -0.18 -19.31 30.63
N THR A 222 -0.98 -18.34 30.17
CA THR A 222 -2.12 -17.78 30.94
C THR A 222 -3.42 -18.60 30.93
N VAL A 223 -3.45 -19.82 30.39
CA VAL A 223 -4.69 -20.63 30.33
C VAL A 223 -4.70 -21.81 31.33
N GLY A 224 -3.64 -21.98 32.13
CA GLY A 224 -3.44 -23.18 32.96
C GLY A 224 -3.90 -23.16 34.42
N GLU A 225 -4.32 -22.02 34.98
CA GLU A 225 -4.71 -21.93 36.40
C GLU A 225 -6.10 -21.31 36.56
N ASN A 226 -7.12 -22.06 36.14
CA ASN A 226 -8.43 -21.92 36.74
C ASN A 226 -9.09 -23.30 36.81
N ASP A 227 -8.64 -24.10 37.78
CA ASP A 227 -9.39 -25.24 38.26
C ASP A 227 -10.76 -24.76 38.75
N ARG A 228 -11.81 -25.00 37.95
CA ARG A 228 -13.16 -25.21 38.47
C ARG A 228 -14.02 -26.02 37.49
N ALA A 229 -14.03 -27.32 37.76
CA ALA A 229 -15.15 -28.25 37.66
C ALA A 229 -15.92 -28.32 36.33
N TRP A 230 -15.46 -29.22 35.45
CA TRP A 230 -16.38 -29.94 34.57
C TRP A 230 -16.74 -31.27 35.23
N THR A 231 -17.72 -31.26 36.13
CA THR A 231 -18.39 -32.48 36.54
C THR A 231 -19.31 -32.93 35.40
N CYS A 232 -19.05 -34.11 34.86
CA CYS A 232 -19.98 -34.81 33.98
C CYS A 232 -21.30 -35.08 34.71
N TYR A 233 -22.40 -34.56 34.16
CA TYR A 233 -23.75 -35.11 34.25
C TYR A 233 -24.39 -35.02 32.88
#